data_AF-A0A1F7V7C1-F1
#
_entry.id   AF-A0A1F7V7C1-F1
#
_cell.length_a   1.000
_cell.length_b   1.000
_cell.length_c   1.000
_cell.angle_alpha   90.00
_cell.angle_beta   90.00
_cell.angle_gamma   90.00
#
_symmetry.space_group_name_H-M   'P 1'
#
loop_
_entity.id
_entity.type
_entity.pdbx_description
1 polymer ?
#
loop_
_entity_poly.entity_id
_entity_poly.type
_entity_poly.pdbx_seq_one_letter_code
_entity_poly.pdbx_strand_id
1 'polypeptide(L)'
;MSGFLFSQPFEDSIVESISTADRAELECLARLITRTRITRNHDAILAAWITRTRFFSVSDLGVTDHIVRQRSYTEQSSLTRQPER
;
A
#
# COMPACT_ATOMS: atom_id res chain seq x y z
N MET A 1 17.01 25.50 -16.23
CA MET A 1 16.93 24.03 -16.08
C MET A 1 15.63 23.72 -15.35
N SER A 2 14.60 23.34 -16.09
CA SER A 2 13.27 23.02 -15.54
C SER A 2 13.31 21.60 -14.96
N GLY A 3 13.59 21.49 -13.67
CA GLY A 3 13.45 20.22 -12.94
C GLY A 3 11.96 19.96 -12.70
N PHE A 4 11.34 19.13 -13.53
CA PHE A 4 10.00 18.61 -13.27
C PHE A 4 10.07 17.78 -11.99
N LEU A 5 9.51 18.30 -10.89
CA LEU A 5 9.15 17.51 -9.72
C LEU A 5 8.00 16.59 -10.12
N PHE A 6 8.31 15.46 -10.75
CA PHE A 6 7.36 14.36 -10.84
C PHE A 6 7.14 13.88 -9.40
N SER A 7 6.11 14.40 -8.74
CA SER A 7 5.67 13.89 -7.45
C SER A 7 5.12 12.50 -7.72
N GLN A 8 5.94 11.48 -7.48
CA GLN A 8 5.53 10.09 -7.55
C GLN A 8 4.30 9.92 -6.65
N PRO A 9 3.26 9.21 -7.12
CA PRO A 9 2.17 8.76 -6.27
C PRO A 9 2.68 8.24 -4.93
N PHE A 10 2.11 8.72 -3.83
CA PHE A 10 2.48 8.27 -2.49
C PHE A 10 2.39 6.74 -2.36
N GLU A 11 1.40 6.12 -2.99
CA GLU A 11 1.24 4.66 -3.01
C GLU A 11 2.40 3.93 -3.72
N ASP A 12 3.00 4.53 -4.75
CA ASP A 12 4.16 3.96 -5.44
C ASP A 12 5.41 4.06 -4.55
N SER A 13 5.55 5.15 -3.79
CA SER A 13 6.62 5.30 -2.80
C SER A 13 6.51 4.30 -1.64
N ILE A 14 5.30 3.87 -1.27
CA ILE A 14 5.12 2.78 -0.30
C ILE A 14 5.71 1.47 -0.84
N VAL A 15 5.39 1.11 -2.10
CA VAL A 15 5.88 -0.13 -2.72
C VAL A 15 7.40 -0.15 -2.79
N GLU A 16 8.00 0.96 -3.20
CA GLU A 16 9.46 1.11 -3.24
C GLU A 16 10.08 0.99 -1.85
N SER A 17 9.51 1.68 -0.86
CA SER A 17 9.99 1.64 0.53
C SER A 17 9.92 0.24 1.12
N ILE A 18 8.84 -0.52 0.89
CA ILE A 18 8.73 -1.92 1.33
C ILE A 18 9.81 -2.78 0.68
N SER A 19 10.09 -2.55 -0.60
CA SER A 19 11.01 -3.39 -1.37
C SER A 19 12.47 -3.27 -0.89
N THR A 20 12.85 -2.11 -0.35
CA THR A 20 14.19 -1.83 0.16
C THR A 20 14.31 -1.97 1.68
N ALA A 21 13.20 -1.88 2.42
CA ALA A 21 13.17 -1.89 3.87
C ALA A 21 13.87 -3.10 4.51
N ASP A 22 14.60 -2.87 5.59
CA ASP A 22 15.10 -3.89 6.49
C ASP A 22 14.04 -4.35 7.51
N ARG A 23 14.43 -5.25 8.41
CA ARG A 23 13.51 -5.81 9.41
C ARG A 23 12.91 -4.76 10.35
N ALA A 24 13.68 -3.79 10.82
CA ALA A 24 13.19 -2.78 11.76
C ALA A 24 12.28 -1.77 11.04
N GLU A 25 12.66 -1.41 9.81
CA GLU A 25 11.88 -0.53 8.95
C GLU A 25 10.53 -1.14 8.59
N LEU A 26 10.45 -2.46 8.38
CA LEU A 26 9.19 -3.15 8.16
C LEU A 26 8.19 -2.97 9.31
N GLU A 27 8.62 -2.99 10.57
CA GLU A 27 7.71 -2.75 11.70
C GLU A 27 7.16 -1.32 11.70
N CYS A 28 7.98 -0.34 11.33
CA CYS A 28 7.56 1.04 11.19
C CYS A 28 6.57 1.20 10.01
N LEU A 29 6.90 0.61 8.87
CA LEU A 29 6.05 0.62 7.67
C LEU A 29 4.71 -0.05 7.93
N ALA A 30 4.65 -1.17 8.68
CA ALA A 30 3.39 -1.79 9.05
C ALA A 30 2.47 -0.82 9.79
N ARG A 31 3.00 -0.08 10.77
CA ARG A 31 2.23 0.90 11.54
C ARG A 31 1.79 2.09 10.69
N LEU A 32 2.64 2.52 9.76
CA LEU A 32 2.30 3.60 8.84
C LEU A 32 1.18 3.18 7.90
N ILE A 33 1.33 2.02 7.25
CA ILE A 33 0.39 1.47 6.28
C ILE A 33 -0.98 1.25 6.93
N THR A 34 -1.03 0.64 8.11
CA THR A 34 -2.29 0.35 8.83
C THR A 34 -2.99 1.60 9.38
N ARG A 35 -2.33 2.76 9.37
CA ARG A 35 -2.90 4.06 9.75
C ARG A 35 -3.20 4.96 8.56
N THR A 36 -2.84 4.51 7.36
CA THR A 36 -2.96 5.31 6.15
C THR A 36 -4.13 4.83 5.31
N ARG A 37 -4.95 5.76 4.83
CA ARG A 37 -6.00 5.45 3.86
C ARG A 37 -5.37 5.32 2.47
N ILE A 38 -5.19 4.10 2.01
CA ILE A 38 -4.65 3.78 0.69
C ILE A 38 -5.83 3.62 -0.27
N THR A 39 -5.83 4.42 -1.34
CA THR A 39 -6.98 4.47 -2.27
C THR A 39 -6.76 3.69 -3.55
N ARG A 40 -5.52 3.29 -3.85
CA ARG A 40 -5.12 2.59 -5.07
C ARG A 40 -3.89 1.72 -4.82
N ASN A 41 -3.49 0.94 -5.82
CA ASN A 41 -2.30 0.10 -5.77
C ASN A 41 -2.26 -0.93 -4.62
N HIS A 42 -3.43 -1.34 -4.12
CA HIS A 42 -3.54 -2.34 -3.07
C HIS A 42 -2.80 -3.63 -3.41
N ASP A 43 -2.92 -4.12 -4.65
CA ASP A 43 -2.28 -5.37 -5.07
C ASP A 43 -0.75 -5.28 -5.14
N ALA A 44 -0.22 -4.14 -5.61
CA ALA A 44 1.22 -3.90 -5.65
C ALA A 44 1.82 -3.83 -4.24
N ILE A 45 1.12 -3.15 -3.31
CA ILE A 45 1.52 -3.05 -1.90
C ILE A 45 1.47 -4.43 -1.24
N LEU A 46 0.41 -5.22 -1.47
CA LEU A 46 0.30 -6.59 -0.96
C LEU A 46 1.44 -7.49 -1.47
N ALA A 47 1.71 -7.45 -2.77
CA ALA A 47 2.76 -8.27 -3.37
C ALA A 47 4.14 -7.93 -2.80
N ALA A 48 4.46 -6.63 -2.68
CA ALA A 48 5.71 -6.17 -2.08
C ALA A 48 5.81 -6.60 -0.61
N TRP A 49 4.73 -6.41 0.16
CA TRP A 49 4.69 -6.73 1.58
C TRP A 49 4.90 -8.22 1.86
N ILE A 50 4.14 -9.09 1.17
CA ILE A 50 4.24 -10.55 1.32
C ILE A 50 5.64 -11.04 0.95
N THR A 51 6.21 -10.50 -0.13
CA THR A 51 7.56 -10.88 -0.58
C THR A 51 8.61 -10.50 0.47
N ARG A 52 8.55 -9.27 0.98
CA ARG A 52 9.55 -8.76 1.91
C ARG A 52 9.46 -9.39 3.30
N THR A 53 8.25 -9.55 3.83
CA THR A 53 8.04 -10.20 5.14
C THR A 53 8.44 -11.68 5.12
N ARG A 54 8.21 -12.40 4.02
CA ARG A 54 8.74 -13.75 3.82
C ARG A 54 10.27 -13.78 3.81
N PHE A 55 10.91 -12.84 3.12
CA PHE A 55 12.38 -12.77 3.06
C PHE A 55 13.01 -12.62 4.45
N PHE A 56 12.45 -11.78 5.31
CA PHE A 56 12.95 -11.58 6.69
C PHE A 56 12.29 -12.46 7.76
N SER A 57 11.37 -13.36 7.37
CA SER A 57 10.56 -14.16 8.32
C SER A 57 9.87 -13.32 9.41
N VAL A 58 9.30 -12.18 9.00
CA VAL A 58 8.58 -11.25 9.89
C VAL A 58 7.08 -11.54 9.84
N SER A 59 6.38 -11.32 10.95
CA SER A 59 4.91 -11.40 10.99
C SER A 59 4.27 -10.36 10.05
N ASP A 60 3.05 -10.62 9.58
CA ASP A 60 2.31 -9.71 8.70
C ASP A 60 1.95 -8.37 9.38
N LEU A 61 1.90 -8.33 10.71
CA LEU A 61 1.57 -7.14 11.51
C LEU A 61 0.22 -6.48 11.14
N GLY A 62 -0.70 -7.24 10.55
CA GLY A 62 -2.06 -6.79 10.18
C GLY A 62 -2.13 -5.98 8.89
N VAL A 63 -1.03 -5.87 8.13
CA VAL A 63 -1.00 -5.11 6.88
C VAL A 63 -1.88 -5.77 5.82
N THR A 64 -1.80 -7.09 5.65
CA THR A 64 -2.54 -7.78 4.59
C THR A 64 -4.05 -7.60 4.76
N ASP A 65 -4.59 -7.87 5.96
CA ASP A 65 -6.02 -7.71 6.24
C ASP A 65 -6.47 -6.24 6.07
N HIS A 66 -5.65 -5.29 6.52
CA HIS A 66 -5.96 -3.87 6.39
C HIS A 66 -6.06 -3.43 4.92
N ILE A 67 -5.10 -3.81 4.07
CA ILE A 67 -5.10 -3.47 2.65
C ILE A 67 -6.27 -4.13 1.91
N VAL A 68 -6.56 -5.40 2.21
CA VAL A 68 -7.69 -6.12 1.60
C VAL A 68 -9.02 -5.43 1.92
N ARG A 69 -9.23 -5.01 3.18
CA ARG A 69 -10.44 -4.26 3.57
C ARG A 69 -10.57 -2.95 2.78
N GLN A 70 -9.49 -2.19 2.66
CA GLN A 70 -9.49 -0.93 1.92
C GLN A 70 -9.79 -1.13 0.44
N ARG A 71 -9.25 -2.19 -0.19
CA ARG A 71 -9.55 -2.55 -1.58
C ARG A 71 -11.06 -2.73 -1.80
N SER A 72 -11.71 -3.51 -0.94
CA SER A 72 -13.17 -3.74 -1.02
C SER A 72 -13.98 -2.45 -0.92
N TYR A 73 -13.59 -1.50 -0.05
CA TYR A 73 -14.28 -0.21 0.06
C TYR A 73 -14.10 0.67 -1.19
N THR A 74 -12.90 0.69 -1.79
CA THR A 74 -12.65 1.45 -3.01
C THR A 74 -13.43 0.89 -4.20
N GLU A 75 -13.45 -0.44 -4.36
CA GLU A 75 -14.20 -1.12 -5.43
C GLU A 75 -15.70 -0.86 -5.32
N GLN A 76 -16.27 -0.98 -4.11
CA GLN A 76 -17.69 -0.67 -3.85
C GLN A 76 -18.02 0.81 -4.10
N SER A 77 -17.14 1.73 -3.69
CA SER A 77 -17.32 3.17 -3.94
C SER A 77 -17.27 3.53 -5.42
N SER A 78 -16.57 2.73 -6.23
CA SER A 78 -16.46 2.92 -7.69
C SER A 78 -17.70 2.42 -8.43
N LEU A 79 -18.32 1.34 -7.95
CA LEU A 79 -19.54 0.76 -8.53
C LEU A 79 -20.79 1.59 -8.25
N THR A 80 -20.82 2.36 -7.15
CA THR A 80 -22.01 3.12 -6.72
C THR A 80 -22.15 4.49 -7.44
N ARG A 81 -21.27 4.80 -8.40
CA ARG A 81 -21.25 6.08 -9.14
C ARG A 81 -21.73 5.99 -10.59
N GLN A 82 -22.67 5.09 -10.91
CA GLN A 82 -23.44 5.25 -12.15
C GLN A 82 -24.54 6.28 -11.90
N PRO A 83 -24.56 7.44 -12.60
CA PRO A 83 -25.75 8.26 -12.63
C PRO A 83 -26.81 7.51 -13.44
N GLU A 84 -28.00 7.34 -12.85
CA GLU A 84 -29.20 7.13 -13.64
C GLU A 84 -29.38 8.33 -14.58
N ARG A 85 -29.12 8.12 -15.88
CA ARG A 85 -29.84 8.63 -17.06
C ARG A 85 -28.93 8.82 -18.27
#